data_AF-V9I9G1-F1
#
_entry.id   AF-V9I9G1-F1
#
_cell.length_a   1.000
_cell.length_b   1.000
_cell.length_c   1.000
_cell.angle_alpha   90.00
_cell.angle_beta   90.00
_cell.angle_gamma   90.00
#
_symmetry.space_group_name_H-M   'P 1'
#
loop_
_entity.id
_entity.type
_entity.pdbx_description
1 polymer ?
#
loop_
_entity_poly.entity_id
_entity_poly.type
_entity_poly.pdbx_seq_one_letter_code
_entity_poly.pdbx_strand_id
1 'polypeptide(L)'
;MKMSDEEDWDVEQHKTEHECDEHWELKRKFLLAHKNKFPEDELVCLAQVFTNIELLGCRYPKETMQLVAELAQDIVSEYREKQKTKLQRTFVKASDAASSKVKGISKN
;
A
#
# COMPACT_ATOMS: atom_id res chain seq x y z
N MET A 1 -8.42 24.85 23.03
CA MET A 1 -8.03 23.43 23.08
C MET A 1 -6.52 23.41 23.29
N LYS A 2 -6.01 22.78 24.35
CA LYS A 2 -4.56 22.75 24.63
C LYS A 2 -3.86 21.94 23.54
N MET A 3 -2.79 22.52 22.98
CA MET A 3 -1.76 21.84 22.20
C MET A 3 -1.19 20.71 23.05
N SER A 4 -1.15 19.50 22.51
CA SER A 4 -0.45 18.36 23.12
C SER A 4 0.85 18.18 22.35
N ASP A 5 1.90 17.91 23.10
CA ASP A 5 3.31 17.86 22.70
C ASP A 5 3.52 17.17 21.34
N GLU A 6 4.40 17.72 20.50
CA GLU A 6 4.96 16.99 19.37
C GLU A 6 5.64 15.74 19.95
N GLU A 7 4.91 14.63 20.05
CA GLU A 7 5.50 13.34 20.38
C GLU A 7 6.44 13.00 19.22
N ASP A 8 7.71 13.33 19.41
CA ASP A 8 8.79 12.94 18.53
C ASP A 8 9.11 11.45 18.74
N TRP A 9 8.11 10.59 18.50
CA TRP A 9 8.28 9.15 18.51
C TRP A 9 8.90 8.70 17.18
N ASP A 10 9.82 7.75 17.26
CA ASP A 10 10.51 7.27 16.07
C ASP A 10 9.64 6.26 15.32
N VAL A 11 9.23 6.61 14.10
CA VAL A 11 8.44 5.74 13.24
C VAL A 11 9.13 4.40 13.03
N GLU A 12 10.46 4.36 12.94
CA GLU A 12 11.21 3.14 12.68
C GLU A 12 11.04 2.08 13.78
N GLN A 13 10.66 2.47 15.00
CA GLN A 13 10.42 1.54 16.12
C GLN A 13 9.23 0.61 15.88
N HIS A 14 8.32 0.95 14.96
CA HIS A 14 7.17 0.11 14.65
C HIS A 14 7.42 -0.91 13.54
N LYS A 15 8.64 -0.99 12.99
CA LYS A 15 9.03 -2.05 12.06
C LYS A 15 9.18 -3.37 12.82
N THR A 16 8.49 -4.41 12.36
CA THR A 16 8.65 -5.76 12.92
C THR A 16 9.65 -6.57 12.08
N GLU A 17 10.52 -7.37 12.71
CA GLU A 17 11.56 -8.16 12.02
C GLU A 17 11.01 -9.14 10.97
N HIS A 18 9.78 -9.63 11.18
CA HIS A 18 9.13 -10.59 10.28
C HIS A 18 8.21 -9.93 9.25
N GLU A 19 8.17 -8.60 9.18
CA GLU A 19 7.35 -7.86 8.22
C GLU A 19 8.07 -7.77 6.87
N CYS A 20 7.35 -8.01 5.77
CA CYS A 20 7.87 -7.82 4.42
C CYS A 20 8.18 -6.34 4.17
N ASP A 21 9.26 -6.02 3.45
CA ASP A 21 9.64 -4.62 3.18
C ASP A 21 8.55 -3.82 2.45
N GLU A 22 7.75 -4.46 1.59
CA GLU A 22 6.60 -3.80 0.93
C GLU A 22 5.48 -3.45 1.92
N HIS A 23 5.24 -4.30 2.93
CA HIS A 23 4.31 -4.00 4.02
C HIS A 23 4.82 -2.83 4.85
N TRP A 24 6.10 -2.89 5.24
CA TRP A 24 6.71 -1.84 6.06
C TRP A 24 6.74 -0.50 5.34
N GLU A 25 7.12 -0.44 4.05
CA GLU A 25 7.17 0.81 3.29
C GLU A 25 5.79 1.49 3.26
N LEU A 26 4.72 0.70 3.06
CA LEU A 26 3.36 1.21 3.00
C LEU A 26 2.88 1.71 4.38
N LYS A 27 3.16 0.95 5.44
CA LYS A 27 2.87 1.32 6.84
C LYS A 27 3.61 2.60 7.23
N ARG A 28 4.91 2.65 6.95
CA ARG A 28 5.81 3.78 7.25
C ARG A 28 5.35 5.07 6.58
N LYS A 29 4.95 5.01 5.30
CA LYS A 29 4.38 6.17 4.60
C LYS A 29 3.11 6.69 5.26
N PHE A 30 2.24 5.78 5.71
CA PHE A 30 1.03 6.15 6.42
C PHE A 30 1.34 6.83 7.77
N LEU A 31 2.27 6.27 8.54
CA LEU A 31 2.72 6.85 9.80
C LEU A 31 3.32 8.24 9.59
N LEU A 32 4.26 8.41 8.65
CA LEU A 32 4.90 9.69 8.38
C LEU A 32 3.93 10.77 7.88
N ALA A 33 2.93 10.40 7.06
CA ALA A 33 1.95 11.35 6.53
C ALA A 33 1.02 11.94 7.59
N HIS A 34 0.81 11.23 8.70
CA HIS A 34 -0.21 11.56 9.70
C HIS A 34 0.32 11.64 11.13
N LYS A 35 1.63 11.48 11.36
CA LYS A 35 2.29 11.56 12.68
C LYS A 35 1.91 12.82 13.48
N ASN A 36 1.72 13.95 12.79
CA ASN A 36 1.41 15.23 13.43
C ASN A 36 -0.11 15.48 13.61
N LYS A 37 -0.96 14.53 13.21
CA LYS A 37 -2.43 14.67 13.23
C LYS A 37 -3.11 13.76 14.25
N PHE A 38 -2.47 12.66 14.64
CA PHE A 38 -3.02 11.65 15.52
C PHE A 38 -1.99 11.27 16.60
N PRO A 39 -2.44 10.86 17.79
CA PRO A 39 -1.57 10.24 18.79
C PRO A 39 -0.90 8.96 18.24
N GLU A 40 0.27 8.60 18.77
CA GLU A 40 1.04 7.42 18.34
C GLU A 40 0.18 6.14 18.29
N ASP A 41 -0.45 5.79 19.41
CA ASP A 41 -1.24 4.55 19.55
C ASP A 41 -2.37 4.44 18.52
N GLU A 42 -3.11 5.53 18.31
CA GLU A 42 -4.20 5.57 17.34
C GLU A 42 -3.68 5.45 15.92
N LEU A 43 -2.58 6.14 15.61
CA LEU A 43 -2.03 6.13 14.27
C LEU A 43 -1.42 4.79 13.89
N VAL A 44 -0.71 4.14 14.83
CA VAL A 44 -0.14 2.81 14.63
C VAL A 44 -1.25 1.80 14.35
N CYS A 45 -2.38 1.89 15.08
CA CYS A 45 -3.55 1.06 14.84
C CYS A 45 -4.15 1.30 13.43
N LEU A 46 -4.35 2.57 13.05
CA LEU A 46 -4.87 2.93 11.73
C LEU A 46 -3.95 2.47 10.59
N ALA A 47 -2.63 2.58 10.76
CA ALA A 47 -1.65 2.11 9.78
C ALA A 47 -1.70 0.58 9.61
N GLN A 48 -1.93 -0.16 10.70
CA GLN A 48 -2.09 -1.61 10.64
C GLN A 48 -3.39 -2.00 9.92
N VAL A 49 -4.50 -1.30 10.21
CA VAL A 49 -5.78 -1.51 9.52
C VAL A 49 -5.63 -1.22 8.03
N PHE A 50 -4.98 -0.11 7.68
CA PHE A 50 -4.70 0.27 6.30
C PHE A 50 -3.92 -0.80 5.53
N THR A 51 -2.81 -1.27 6.08
CA THR A 51 -1.99 -2.33 5.44
C THR A 51 -2.75 -3.64 5.32
N ASN A 52 -3.54 -4.03 6.33
CA ASN A 52 -4.38 -5.22 6.25
C ASN A 52 -5.44 -5.11 5.14
N ILE A 53 -6.02 -3.93 4.93
CA ILE A 53 -7.00 -3.71 3.85
C ILE A 53 -6.32 -3.82 2.47
N GLU A 54 -5.22 -3.12 2.24
CA GLU A 54 -4.60 -3.03 0.91
C GLU A 54 -3.80 -4.28 0.53
N LEU A 55 -3.21 -4.98 1.51
CA LEU A 55 -2.29 -6.10 1.25
C LEU A 55 -2.93 -7.46 1.49
N LEU A 56 -3.78 -7.58 2.52
CA LEU A 56 -4.45 -8.83 2.89
C LEU A 56 -5.91 -8.88 2.45
N GLY A 57 -6.47 -7.77 1.94
CA GLY A 57 -7.86 -7.69 1.50
C GLY A 57 -8.88 -7.71 2.64
N CYS A 58 -8.44 -7.40 3.87
CA CYS A 58 -9.33 -7.39 5.03
C CYS A 58 -10.46 -6.36 4.90
N ARG A 59 -11.54 -6.59 5.65
CA ARG A 59 -12.71 -5.71 5.73
C ARG A 59 -13.00 -5.40 7.18
N TYR A 60 -13.27 -4.13 7.44
CA TYR A 60 -13.58 -3.58 8.76
C TYR A 60 -14.96 -2.91 8.71
N PRO A 61 -15.50 -2.45 9.86
CA PRO A 61 -16.74 -1.68 9.87
C PRO A 61 -16.71 -0.49 8.90
N LYS A 62 -17.87 -0.13 8.37
CA LYS A 62 -18.00 0.87 7.29
C LYS A 62 -17.32 2.19 7.63
N GLU A 63 -17.50 2.67 8.86
CA GLU A 63 -16.93 3.93 9.34
C GLU A 63 -15.40 3.89 9.33
N THR A 64 -14.80 2.79 9.81
CA THR A 64 -13.35 2.58 9.77
C THR A 64 -12.84 2.52 8.33
N MET A 65 -13.54 1.83 7.44
CA MET A 65 -13.16 1.75 6.03
C MET A 65 -13.18 3.13 5.35
N GLN A 66 -14.16 3.97 5.67
CA GLN A 66 -14.27 5.33 5.14
C GLN A 66 -13.14 6.22 5.66
N LEU A 67 -12.92 6.23 6.98
CA LEU A 67 -11.84 6.99 7.60
C LEU A 67 -10.47 6.62 7.01
N VAL A 68 -10.17 5.33 6.92
CA VAL A 68 -8.90 4.86 6.36
C VAL A 68 -8.78 5.24 4.88
N ALA A 69 -9.86 5.15 4.10
CA ALA A 69 -9.84 5.55 2.69
C ALA A 69 -9.56 7.06 2.51
N GLU A 70 -10.14 7.91 3.36
CA GLU A 70 -9.90 9.36 3.35
C GLU A 70 -8.44 9.68 3.71
N LEU A 71 -7.91 9.05 4.77
CA LEU A 71 -6.52 9.24 5.19
C LEU A 71 -5.51 8.68 4.18
N ALA A 72 -5.88 7.64 3.46
CA ALA A 72 -4.98 6.95 2.54
C ALA A 72 -5.02 7.51 1.11
N GLN A 73 -5.89 8.47 0.79
CA GLN A 73 -6.11 8.95 -0.58
C GLN A 73 -4.80 9.36 -1.30
N ASP A 74 -3.92 10.08 -0.62
CA ASP A 74 -2.65 10.56 -1.19
C ASP A 74 -1.58 9.45 -1.24
N ILE A 75 -1.61 8.51 -0.30
CA ILE A 75 -0.62 7.41 -0.19
C ILE A 75 -0.94 6.29 -1.19
N VAL A 76 -2.22 5.97 -1.34
CA VAL A 76 -2.74 4.88 -2.15
C VAL A 76 -2.61 5.18 -3.64
N SER A 77 -2.71 6.46 -4.01
CA SER A 77 -2.55 6.89 -5.41
C SER A 77 -1.18 6.45 -5.95
N GLU A 78 -0.09 6.76 -5.25
CA GLU A 78 1.25 6.33 -5.65
C GLU A 78 1.44 4.81 -5.60
N TYR A 79 0.94 4.15 -4.55
CA TYR A 79 1.08 2.72 -4.39
C TYR A 79 0.35 1.94 -5.50
N ARG A 80 -0.88 2.32 -5.83
CA ARG A 80 -1.67 1.66 -6.88
C ARG A 80 -1.06 1.87 -8.27
N GLU A 81 -0.48 3.03 -8.57
CA GLU A 81 0.25 3.23 -9.82
C GLU A 81 1.48 2.33 -9.92
N LYS A 82 2.24 2.15 -8.82
CA LYS A 82 3.36 1.18 -8.78
C LYS A 82 2.90 -0.27 -8.95
N GLN A 83 1.74 -0.65 -8.39
CA GLN A 83 1.20 -2.00 -8.59
C GLN A 83 0.67 -2.24 -10.02
N LYS A 84 0.19 -1.20 -10.73
CA LYS A 84 -0.20 -1.34 -12.14
C LYS A 84 0.97 -1.70 -13.05
N THR A 85 2.17 -1.21 -12.74
CA THR A 85 3.39 -1.48 -13.52
C THR A 85 4.06 -2.81 -13.14
N LYS A 86 3.71 -3.42 -12.00
CA LYS A 86 4.09 -4.82 -11.72
C LYS A 86 3.51 -5.75 -12.79
N LEU A 87 4.22 -6.85 -13.03
CA LEU A 87 4.00 -7.80 -14.13
C LEU A 87 2.52 -8.22 -14.21
N GLN A 88 1.76 -7.56 -15.09
CA GLN A 88 0.42 -7.99 -15.47
C GLN A 88 0.61 -9.33 -16.16
N ARG A 89 0.12 -10.43 -15.57
CA ARG A 89 0.16 -11.74 -16.22
C ARG A 89 -0.58 -11.63 -17.55
N THR A 90 0.17 -11.56 -18.64
CA THR A 90 -0.42 -11.57 -19.98
C THR A 90 -0.96 -12.98 -20.21
N PHE A 91 -2.25 -13.16 -19.99
CA PHE A 91 -2.95 -14.38 -20.39
C PHE A 91 -3.06 -14.38 -21.91
N VAL A 92 -2.04 -14.91 -22.59
CA VAL A 92 -2.10 -15.17 -24.02
C VAL A 92 -2.81 -16.50 -24.24
N LYS A 93 -3.74 -16.55 -25.21
CA LYS A 93 -4.30 -17.83 -25.65
C LYS A 93 -3.19 -18.65 -26.29
N ALA A 94 -3.25 -19.98 -26.14
CA ALA A 94 -2.28 -20.89 -26.75
C ALA A 94 -2.17 -20.70 -28.28
N SER A 95 -3.29 -20.37 -28.94
CA SER A 95 -3.34 -20.03 -30.38
C SER A 95 -2.54 -18.79 -30.74
N ASP A 96 -2.57 -17.77 -29.89
CA ASP A 96 -1.92 -16.48 -30.13
C ASP A 96 -0.41 -16.60 -29.91
N ALA A 97 0.00 -17.32 -28.86
CA ALA A 97 1.41 -17.65 -28.60
C ALA A 97 2.04 -18.50 -29.74
N ALA A 98 1.30 -19.47 -30.28
CA ALA A 98 1.76 -20.30 -31.39
C ALA A 98 1.84 -19.51 -32.71
N SER A 99 0.89 -18.62 -32.97
CA SER A 99 0.86 -17.78 -34.18
C SER A 99 2.04 -16.80 -34.26
N SER A 100 2.52 -16.29 -33.11
CA SER A 100 3.72 -15.43 -33.06
C SER A 100 5.01 -16.14 -33.48
N LYS A 101 5.10 -17.48 -33.34
CA LYS A 101 6.24 -18.26 -33.83
C LYS A 101 6.18 -18.50 -35.34
N VAL A 102 4.98 -18.66 -35.89
CA VAL A 102 4.76 -18.96 -37.32
C VAL A 102 4.89 -17.71 -38.21
N LYS A 103 4.57 -16.51 -37.69
CA LYS A 103 4.60 -15.27 -38.47
C LYS A 103 5.97 -14.60 -38.62
N GLY A 104 7.05 -15.19 -38.12
CA GLY A 104 8.43 -14.77 -38.39
C GLY A 104 8.63 -13.26 -38.44
N ILE A 105 8.65 -12.58 -37.29
CA ILE A 105 9.06 -11.18 -37.24
C ILE A 105 10.56 -11.13 -37.52
N SER A 106 10.92 -10.98 -38.79
CA SER A 106 12.20 -10.40 -39.20
C SER A 106 12.21 -8.96 -38.68
N LYS A 107 12.88 -8.74 -37.54
CA LYS A 107 13.27 -7.39 -37.13
C LYS A 107 14.28 -6.88 -38.16
N ASN A 108 13.90 -5.86 -38.91
CA ASN A 108 14.82 -4.96 -39.58
C ASN A 108 15.04 -3.74 -38.68
#